data_AF-A0A3N5RHH8-F1
#
_entry.id   AF-A0A3N5RHH8-F1
#
_cell.length_a   1.000
_cell.length_b   1.000
_cell.length_c   1.000
_cell.angle_alpha   90.00
_cell.angle_beta   90.00
_cell.angle_gamma   90.00
#
_symmetry.space_group_name_H-M   'P 1'
#
loop_
_entity.id
_entity.type
_entity.pdbx_description
1 polymer ?
#
loop_
_entity_poly.entity_id
_entity_poly.type
_entity_poly.pdbx_seq_one_letter_code
_entity_poly.pdbx_strand_id
1 'polypeptide(L)'
;MRIFRIGAAFAASCVTALLTIGLPLAFAADETDHPVFSSDRPLELHLEISPDEYRALQPAGAGFGGGGPGGPDAQGRPPKRSAKVSEKARDTVRNRFGTAFPWVQATVSFEGKSWKKVGVRYSGDGSYMAAGNNLKRPLRLEFTRFGGAPFHGLAAIDLHSGTQDPSRVRESLAFDLCRAAGVEAPRTGLAEVTLSVPGKLDHEPLGLYTLVEVVDGVFARDRFGTDSGLLAH
;
A
#
# COMPACT_ATOMS: atom_id res chain seq x y z
N MET A 1 -56.41 46.46 39.75
CA MET A 1 -55.93 47.60 40.55
C MET A 1 -55.33 47.05 41.84
N ARG A 2 -53.99 47.15 41.98
CA ARG A 2 -53.05 46.92 43.13
C ARG A 2 -53.48 45.90 44.22
N ILE A 3 -52.65 44.92 44.58
CA ILE A 3 -51.53 45.07 45.53
C ILE A 3 -50.46 43.97 45.33
N PHE A 4 -49.20 44.37 45.49
CA PHE A 4 -47.94 43.62 45.42
C PHE A 4 -47.49 43.18 46.83
N ARG A 5 -46.92 41.98 46.99
CA ARG A 5 -45.98 41.52 48.05
C ARG A 5 -45.18 40.34 47.44
N ILE A 6 -43.95 40.48 46.94
CA ILE A 6 -42.62 40.53 47.59
C ILE A 6 -42.34 39.40 48.61
N GLY A 7 -41.49 38.45 48.19
CA GLY A 7 -40.31 38.05 48.97
C GLY A 7 -40.26 36.62 49.54
N ALA A 8 -39.43 35.75 48.94
CA ALA A 8 -38.42 34.95 49.65
C ALA A 8 -37.52 34.22 48.62
N ALA A 9 -36.26 34.62 48.56
CA ALA A 9 -35.18 33.90 47.93
C ALA A 9 -34.63 32.83 48.89
N PHE A 10 -34.14 31.69 48.39
CA PHE A 10 -32.91 31.07 48.92
C PHE A 10 -32.34 30.05 47.91
N ALA A 11 -31.01 30.07 47.82
CA ALA A 11 -30.17 29.37 46.87
C ALA A 11 -30.00 27.87 47.17
N ALA A 12 -29.76 27.09 46.13
CA ALA A 12 -28.82 25.97 46.20
C ALA A 12 -28.18 25.73 44.82
N SER A 13 -26.87 25.88 44.81
CA SER A 13 -25.94 25.83 43.69
C SER A 13 -25.61 24.39 43.29
N CYS A 14 -25.27 24.20 42.02
CA CYS A 14 -24.34 23.20 41.48
C CYS A 14 -24.21 21.83 42.18
N VAL A 15 -24.87 20.80 41.64
CA VAL A 15 -24.22 19.49 41.43
C VAL A 15 -24.62 18.95 40.06
N THR A 16 -23.79 19.28 39.08
CA THR A 16 -23.60 18.53 37.85
C THR A 16 -23.16 17.10 38.15
N ALA A 17 -23.86 16.11 37.61
CA ALA A 17 -23.25 14.84 37.22
C ALA A 17 -23.83 14.47 35.85
N LEU A 18 -23.08 14.95 34.85
CA LEU A 18 -23.08 14.60 33.44
C LEU A 18 -23.91 13.36 33.08
N LEU A 19 -25.00 13.65 32.38
CA LEU A 19 -25.32 13.13 31.05
C LEU A 19 -24.37 12.01 30.60
N THR A 20 -24.93 10.81 30.51
CA THR A 20 -24.41 9.67 29.74
C THR A 20 -23.54 10.12 28.57
N ILE A 21 -22.22 9.99 28.70
CA ILE A 21 -21.33 9.89 27.53
C ILE A 21 -21.53 8.47 26.99
N GLY A 22 -22.74 8.21 26.49
CA GLY A 22 -22.91 7.30 25.38
C GLY A 22 -22.46 8.09 24.18
N LEU A 23 -21.14 8.21 23.98
CA LEU A 23 -20.65 8.52 22.65
C LEU A 23 -21.14 7.34 21.83
N PRO A 24 -22.08 7.51 20.88
CA PRO A 24 -22.22 6.46 19.91
C PRO A 24 -20.82 6.36 19.30
N LEU A 25 -20.17 5.21 19.43
CA LEU A 25 -19.31 4.70 18.38
C LEU A 25 -20.24 4.52 17.17
N ALA A 26 -20.70 5.63 16.62
CA ALA A 26 -21.03 5.70 15.23
C ALA A 26 -19.67 5.40 14.60
N PHE A 27 -19.49 4.15 14.18
CA PHE A 27 -18.68 3.90 13.02
C PHE A 27 -19.16 4.95 12.03
N ALA A 28 -18.39 6.00 11.84
CA ALA A 28 -18.58 6.86 10.71
C ALA A 28 -18.50 5.89 9.55
N ALA A 29 -19.66 5.56 8.99
CA ALA A 29 -19.72 4.92 7.70
C ALA A 29 -19.00 5.93 6.82
N ASP A 30 -17.74 5.61 6.50
CA ASP A 30 -16.96 6.37 5.55
C ASP A 30 -17.65 6.16 4.22
N GLU A 31 -18.69 6.94 3.97
CA GLU A 31 -19.46 6.92 2.74
C GLU A 31 -18.66 7.72 1.71
N THR A 32 -17.52 7.16 1.32
CA THR A 32 -17.08 7.20 -0.07
C THR A 32 -16.69 5.78 -0.44
N ASP A 33 -17.67 5.03 -0.95
CA ASP A 33 -17.52 3.67 -1.49
C ASP A 33 -16.62 3.74 -2.74
N HIS A 34 -15.33 3.97 -2.51
CA HIS A 34 -14.36 4.05 -3.58
C HIS A 34 -14.24 2.63 -4.13
N PRO A 35 -14.44 2.41 -5.44
CA PRO A 35 -14.65 1.08 -6.03
C PRO A 35 -13.47 0.11 -5.87
N VAL A 36 -12.36 0.59 -5.30
CA VAL A 36 -11.10 -0.13 -5.11
C VAL A 36 -10.87 -0.51 -3.64
N PHE A 37 -11.38 0.26 -2.68
CA PHE A 37 -11.03 0.15 -1.26
C PHE A 37 -12.16 -0.49 -0.44
N SER A 38 -12.63 -1.64 -0.89
CA SER A 38 -13.57 -2.43 -0.11
C SER A 38 -12.86 -3.55 0.66
N SER A 39 -13.34 -3.79 1.87
CA SER A 39 -12.92 -4.90 2.73
C SER A 39 -13.87 -6.11 2.66
N ASP A 40 -15.03 -5.98 2.01
CA ASP A 40 -16.07 -7.02 1.96
C ASP A 40 -15.74 -8.16 0.97
N ARG A 41 -15.09 -7.83 -0.14
CA ARG A 41 -14.69 -8.76 -1.19
C ARG A 41 -13.29 -8.42 -1.72
N PRO A 42 -12.42 -9.42 -1.93
CA PRO A 42 -11.17 -9.19 -2.62
C PRO A 42 -11.41 -8.73 -4.06
N LEU A 43 -10.68 -7.69 -4.44
CA LEU A 43 -10.64 -7.17 -5.79
C LEU A 43 -9.70 -8.02 -6.64
N GLU A 44 -10.16 -8.46 -7.82
CA GLU A 44 -9.32 -9.26 -8.72
C GLU A 44 -8.41 -8.37 -9.57
N LEU A 45 -7.10 -8.41 -9.32
CA LEU A 45 -6.09 -7.72 -10.11
C LEU A 45 -5.29 -8.71 -10.94
N HIS A 46 -5.24 -8.47 -12.24
CA HIS A 46 -4.36 -9.21 -13.14
C HIS A 46 -3.19 -8.34 -13.60
N LEU A 47 -1.97 -8.80 -13.37
CA LEU A 47 -0.73 -8.17 -13.84
C LEU A 47 -0.19 -8.93 -15.04
N GLU A 48 0.05 -8.24 -16.15
CA GLU A 48 0.76 -8.79 -17.30
C GLU A 48 2.07 -8.04 -17.50
N ILE A 49 3.20 -8.76 -17.43
CA ILE A 49 4.54 -8.21 -17.55
C ILE A 49 5.27 -8.93 -18.68
N SER A 50 5.88 -8.18 -19.60
CA SER A 50 6.66 -8.80 -20.68
C SER A 50 7.86 -9.59 -20.12
N PRO A 51 8.39 -10.60 -20.82
CA PRO A 51 9.50 -11.39 -20.32
C PRO A 51 10.77 -10.58 -20.01
N ASP A 52 11.01 -9.49 -20.74
CA ASP A 52 12.15 -8.61 -20.54
C ASP A 52 11.92 -7.65 -19.37
N GLU A 53 10.72 -7.08 -19.24
CA GLU A 53 10.35 -6.27 -18.08
C GLU A 53 10.37 -7.13 -16.80
N TYR A 54 9.91 -8.38 -16.86
CA TYR A 54 9.94 -9.29 -15.70
C TYR A 54 11.37 -9.66 -15.27
N ARG A 55 12.31 -9.78 -16.23
CA ARG A 55 13.74 -9.95 -15.92
C ARG A 55 14.30 -8.68 -15.27
N ALA A 56 13.96 -7.52 -15.81
CA ALA A 56 14.42 -6.23 -15.31
C ALA A 56 13.82 -5.88 -13.94
N LEU A 57 12.66 -6.43 -13.57
CA LEU A 57 12.00 -6.21 -12.28
C LEU A 57 12.82 -6.74 -11.10
N GLN A 58 13.69 -7.72 -11.34
CA GLN A 58 14.51 -8.31 -10.28
C GLN A 58 15.53 -7.29 -9.78
N PRO A 59 15.62 -7.05 -8.46
CA PRO A 59 16.50 -6.03 -7.94
C PRO A 59 17.96 -6.37 -8.19
N ALA A 60 18.73 -5.36 -8.59
CA ALA A 60 20.18 -5.46 -8.65
C ALA A 60 20.75 -5.26 -7.23
N GLY A 61 21.51 -6.24 -6.73
CA GLY A 61 22.29 -6.06 -5.49
C GLY A 61 21.74 -6.71 -4.21
N ALA A 62 20.77 -7.62 -4.29
CA ALA A 62 20.41 -8.48 -3.14
C ALA A 62 21.47 -9.59 -2.94
N GLY A 63 22.67 -9.19 -2.54
CA GLY A 63 23.77 -10.06 -2.16
C GLY A 63 24.22 -9.74 -0.75
N PHE A 64 23.35 -9.93 0.25
CA PHE A 64 23.80 -10.10 1.63
C PHE A 64 23.98 -11.60 1.85
N GLY A 65 25.25 -12.00 2.03
CA GLY A 65 25.77 -13.33 2.36
C GLY A 65 24.79 -14.49 2.42
N GLY A 66 24.82 -15.35 1.38
CA GLY A 66 24.36 -16.72 1.50
C GLY A 66 25.27 -17.49 2.46
N GLY A 67 25.03 -17.34 3.76
CA GLY A 67 25.47 -18.29 4.78
C GLY A 67 24.51 -19.47 4.80
N GLY A 68 24.59 -20.33 3.79
CA GLY A 68 24.01 -21.68 3.89
C GLY A 68 24.85 -22.50 4.87
N PRO A 69 24.25 -23.40 5.66
CA PRO A 69 24.98 -24.19 6.63
C PRO A 69 25.78 -25.28 5.91
N GLY A 70 27.11 -25.21 5.98
CA GLY A 70 27.99 -26.36 5.75
C GLY A 70 28.90 -26.27 4.53
N GLY A 71 30.20 -26.25 4.80
CA GLY A 71 31.27 -26.55 3.85
C GLY A 71 32.50 -25.67 4.06
N PRO A 72 33.55 -26.13 4.77
CA PRO A 72 34.81 -25.43 4.80
C PRO A 72 35.54 -25.66 3.46
N ASP A 73 36.41 -24.71 3.11
CA ASP A 73 37.45 -24.81 2.06
C ASP A 73 37.04 -24.41 0.64
N ALA A 74 37.56 -23.26 0.18
CA ALA A 74 38.52 -23.18 -0.94
C ALA A 74 38.58 -21.77 -1.56
N GLN A 75 39.72 -21.12 -1.28
CA GLN A 75 40.40 -20.06 -2.02
C GLN A 75 39.84 -19.65 -3.40
N GLY A 76 39.54 -18.36 -3.51
CA GLY A 76 40.09 -17.52 -4.58
C GLY A 76 39.64 -17.77 -6.02
N ARG A 77 38.45 -17.28 -6.38
CA ARG A 77 38.21 -16.66 -7.69
C ARG A 77 36.89 -15.88 -7.68
N PRO A 78 36.86 -14.56 -7.96
CA PRO A 78 35.58 -13.93 -8.26
C PRO A 78 35.09 -14.51 -9.61
N PRO A 79 33.85 -15.03 -9.71
CA PRO A 79 33.32 -15.47 -10.99
C PRO A 79 33.24 -14.27 -11.95
N LYS A 80 33.91 -14.38 -13.10
CA LYS A 80 33.76 -13.46 -14.23
C LYS A 80 32.29 -13.45 -14.63
N ARG A 81 31.54 -12.42 -14.25
CA ARG A 81 30.18 -12.22 -14.72
C ARG A 81 30.23 -11.52 -16.08
N SER A 82 30.44 -12.31 -17.12
CA SER A 82 30.16 -11.93 -18.50
C SER A 82 28.65 -11.92 -18.72
N ALA A 83 28.05 -10.74 -18.71
CA ALA A 83 26.91 -10.36 -19.54
C ALA A 83 26.73 -8.85 -19.39
N LYS A 84 27.37 -8.08 -20.29
CA LYS A 84 26.98 -6.68 -20.51
C LYS A 84 25.61 -6.73 -21.21
N VAL A 85 24.54 -6.64 -20.43
CA VAL A 85 23.25 -6.18 -20.95
C VAL A 85 23.35 -4.67 -20.99
N SER A 86 23.37 -4.11 -22.20
CA SER A 86 23.24 -2.68 -22.41
C SER A 86 21.84 -2.25 -22.00
N GLU A 87 21.72 -1.39 -21.01
CA GLU A 87 20.44 -0.78 -20.66
C GLU A 87 20.69 0.62 -20.12
N LYS A 88 20.02 1.62 -20.69
CA LYS A 88 19.90 2.94 -20.07
C LYS A 88 19.57 2.72 -18.59
N ALA A 89 20.30 3.36 -17.69
CA ALA A 89 20.04 3.24 -16.25
C ALA A 89 18.55 3.49 -15.99
N ARG A 90 17.81 2.42 -15.67
CA ARG A 90 16.39 2.49 -15.33
C ARG A 90 16.28 3.24 -14.01
N ASP A 91 15.21 4.02 -13.84
CA ASP A 91 14.95 4.65 -12.55
C ASP A 91 14.71 3.57 -11.48
N THR A 92 15.33 3.73 -10.31
CA THR A 92 15.30 2.75 -9.23
C THR A 92 15.05 3.44 -7.89
N VAL A 93 14.22 2.83 -7.05
CA VAL A 93 14.06 3.25 -5.65
C VAL A 93 14.87 2.31 -4.77
N ARG A 94 15.71 2.87 -3.89
CA ARG A 94 16.47 2.09 -2.91
C ARG A 94 15.73 2.00 -1.59
N ASN A 95 15.71 0.80 -1.03
CA ASN A 95 15.18 0.55 0.30
C ASN A 95 16.27 0.79 1.37
N ARG A 96 15.92 0.73 2.66
CA ARG A 96 16.84 0.99 3.79
C ARG A 96 18.03 0.03 3.82
N PHE A 97 17.89 -1.14 3.25
CA PHE A 97 18.93 -2.17 3.16
C PHE A 97 19.79 -2.06 1.89
N GLY A 98 19.63 -1.00 1.09
CA GLY A 98 20.41 -0.73 -0.11
C GLY A 98 19.97 -1.50 -1.36
N THR A 99 18.90 -2.30 -1.27
CA THR A 99 18.32 -3.01 -2.42
C THR A 99 17.69 -2.01 -3.38
N ALA A 100 18.12 -2.02 -4.65
CA ALA A 100 17.58 -1.15 -5.68
C ALA A 100 16.42 -1.84 -6.41
N PHE A 101 15.22 -1.25 -6.32
CA PHE A 101 14.03 -1.71 -7.00
C PHE A 101 13.81 -0.90 -8.28
N PRO A 102 14.14 -1.47 -9.46
CA PRO A 102 13.91 -0.82 -10.73
C PRO A 102 12.41 -0.76 -11.04
N TRP A 103 12.01 0.32 -11.68
CA TRP A 103 10.70 0.42 -12.27
C TRP A 103 10.64 -0.27 -13.63
N VAL A 104 9.57 -1.02 -13.84
CA VAL A 104 9.28 -1.74 -15.08
C VAL A 104 7.87 -1.40 -15.55
N GLN A 105 7.60 -1.62 -16.83
CA GLN A 105 6.30 -1.36 -17.40
C GLN A 105 5.44 -2.64 -17.45
N ALA A 106 4.18 -2.53 -17.05
CA ALA A 106 3.20 -3.61 -17.11
C ALA A 106 1.84 -3.14 -17.65
N THR A 107 0.96 -4.12 -17.91
CA THR A 107 -0.48 -3.91 -18.05
C THR A 107 -1.16 -4.43 -16.79
N VAL A 108 -2.08 -3.65 -16.22
CA VAL A 108 -2.91 -4.05 -15.08
C VAL A 108 -4.34 -4.16 -15.57
N SER A 109 -5.03 -5.26 -15.26
CA SER A 109 -6.45 -5.43 -15.57
C SER A 109 -7.27 -5.62 -14.30
N PHE A 110 -8.43 -4.99 -14.28
CA PHE A 110 -9.41 -5.01 -13.19
C PHE A 110 -10.82 -4.85 -13.79
N GLU A 111 -11.78 -5.69 -13.37
CA GLU A 111 -13.18 -5.64 -13.82
C GLU A 111 -13.36 -5.52 -15.36
N GLY A 112 -12.54 -6.27 -16.11
CA GLY A 112 -12.58 -6.26 -17.58
C GLY A 112 -12.00 -5.00 -18.25
N LYS A 113 -11.47 -4.06 -17.48
CA LYS A 113 -10.74 -2.88 -17.97
C LYS A 113 -9.24 -3.09 -17.81
N SER A 114 -8.46 -2.52 -18.72
CA SER A 114 -7.01 -2.63 -18.70
C SER A 114 -6.33 -1.26 -18.73
N TRP A 115 -5.39 -1.07 -17.81
CA TRP A 115 -4.49 0.07 -17.72
C TRP A 115 -3.14 -0.35 -18.28
N LYS A 116 -2.76 0.27 -19.40
CA LYS A 116 -1.46 0.07 -20.04
C LYS A 116 -0.45 1.08 -19.49
N LYS A 117 0.83 0.78 -19.63
CA LYS A 117 1.95 1.65 -19.21
C LYS A 117 1.97 1.92 -17.70
N VAL A 118 1.56 0.92 -16.91
CA VAL A 118 1.62 1.01 -15.46
C VAL A 118 3.06 0.75 -15.02
N GLY A 119 3.58 1.63 -14.17
CA GLY A 119 4.85 1.42 -13.49
C GLY A 119 4.70 0.37 -12.41
N VAL A 120 5.54 -0.64 -12.41
CA VAL A 120 5.58 -1.68 -11.40
C VAL A 120 6.99 -1.75 -10.82
N ARG A 121 7.08 -1.88 -9.50
CA ARG A 121 8.32 -2.26 -8.83
C ARG A 121 8.01 -3.07 -7.57
N TYR A 122 8.98 -3.82 -7.10
CA TYR A 122 8.93 -4.27 -5.71
C TYR A 122 9.03 -3.09 -4.74
N SER A 123 8.42 -3.27 -3.58
CA SER A 123 8.42 -2.29 -2.49
C SER A 123 8.84 -2.93 -1.17
N GLY A 124 8.87 -2.15 -0.11
CA GLY A 124 9.16 -2.63 1.23
C GLY A 124 10.65 -2.79 1.59
N ASP A 125 10.87 -2.84 2.90
CA ASP A 125 12.17 -3.09 3.51
C ASP A 125 12.22 -4.55 3.99
N GLY A 126 11.86 -4.77 5.26
CA GLY A 126 11.85 -6.08 5.89
C GLY A 126 10.84 -7.04 5.26
N SER A 127 9.70 -6.52 4.79
CA SER A 127 8.66 -7.34 4.16
C SER A 127 9.11 -7.96 2.84
N TYR A 128 9.93 -7.24 2.05
CA TYR A 128 10.54 -7.80 0.84
C TYR A 128 11.54 -8.90 1.20
N MET A 129 12.39 -8.66 2.20
CA MET A 129 13.36 -9.65 2.68
C MET A 129 12.68 -10.90 3.24
N ALA A 130 11.60 -10.73 4.00
CA ALA A 130 10.81 -11.81 4.59
C ALA A 130 10.11 -12.66 3.52
N ALA A 131 9.76 -12.08 2.37
CA ALA A 131 9.18 -12.83 1.26
C ALA A 131 10.20 -13.78 0.59
N GLY A 132 11.51 -13.50 0.72
CA GLY A 132 12.58 -14.35 0.20
C GLY A 132 12.41 -14.68 -1.29
N ASN A 133 12.51 -15.96 -1.64
CA ASN A 133 12.34 -16.44 -3.02
C ASN A 133 10.88 -16.70 -3.42
N ASN A 134 9.90 -16.34 -2.59
CA ASN A 134 8.50 -16.47 -2.93
C ASN A 134 8.12 -15.51 -4.07
N LEU A 135 7.18 -15.93 -4.91
CA LEU A 135 6.61 -15.12 -5.98
C LEU A 135 5.73 -14.00 -5.41
N LYS A 136 5.04 -14.25 -4.29
CA LYS A 136 4.27 -13.24 -3.57
C LYS A 136 5.19 -12.28 -2.84
N ARG A 137 5.42 -11.11 -3.44
CA ARG A 137 6.23 -10.02 -2.88
C ARG A 137 5.46 -8.71 -2.87
N PRO A 138 5.76 -7.78 -1.96
CA PRO A 138 5.13 -6.46 -1.94
C PRO A 138 5.47 -5.68 -3.22
N LEU A 139 4.46 -5.01 -3.78
CA LEU A 139 4.55 -4.28 -5.04
C LEU A 139 4.03 -2.85 -4.86
N ARG A 140 4.58 -1.91 -5.62
CA ARG A 140 3.96 -0.61 -5.87
C ARG A 140 3.57 -0.53 -7.35
N LEU A 141 2.34 -0.11 -7.61
CA LEU A 141 1.84 0.18 -8.95
C LEU A 141 1.62 1.68 -9.10
N GLU A 142 2.26 2.31 -10.08
CA GLU A 142 2.14 3.74 -10.38
C GLU A 142 1.60 3.89 -11.81
N PHE A 143 0.31 4.19 -11.93
CA PHE A 143 -0.43 4.12 -13.20
C PHE A 143 -0.07 5.25 -14.16
N THR A 144 0.30 6.41 -13.63
CA THR A 144 0.66 7.58 -14.43
C THR A 144 2.14 7.66 -14.76
N ARG A 145 2.96 6.74 -14.22
CA ARG A 145 4.44 6.79 -14.30
C ARG A 145 4.98 6.90 -15.72
N PHE A 146 4.46 6.08 -16.63
CA PHE A 146 4.87 6.05 -18.03
C PHE A 146 3.82 6.71 -18.95
N GLY A 147 3.08 7.68 -18.41
CA GLY A 147 2.00 8.38 -19.12
C GLY A 147 0.75 7.52 -19.34
N GLY A 148 0.47 6.59 -18.42
CA GLY A 148 -0.79 5.85 -18.38
C GLY A 148 -1.93 6.66 -17.76
N ALA A 149 -3.14 6.09 -17.77
CA ALA A 149 -4.32 6.69 -17.16
C ALA A 149 -4.37 6.41 -15.65
N PRO A 150 -4.92 7.31 -14.82
CA PRO A 150 -5.11 7.05 -13.40
C PRO A 150 -6.08 5.88 -13.16
N PHE A 151 -5.91 5.20 -12.03
CA PHE A 151 -6.73 4.07 -11.61
C PHE A 151 -7.81 4.54 -10.67
N HIS A 152 -9.04 4.72 -11.19
CA HIS A 152 -10.17 5.26 -10.42
C HIS A 152 -9.86 6.59 -9.72
N GLY A 153 -9.07 7.46 -10.36
CA GLY A 153 -8.63 8.74 -9.78
C GLY A 153 -7.32 8.68 -8.99
N LEU A 154 -6.81 7.48 -8.72
CA LEU A 154 -5.53 7.27 -8.04
C LEU A 154 -4.36 7.29 -9.02
N ALA A 155 -3.27 7.94 -8.63
CA ALA A 155 -2.01 7.89 -9.38
C ALA A 155 -1.23 6.60 -9.12
N ALA A 156 -1.33 6.06 -7.91
CA ALA A 156 -0.65 4.85 -7.48
C ALA A 156 -1.43 4.07 -6.41
N ILE A 157 -1.13 2.78 -6.29
CA ILE A 157 -1.56 1.91 -5.19
C ILE A 157 -0.37 1.08 -4.71
N ASP A 158 -0.38 0.72 -3.42
CA ASP A 158 0.53 -0.27 -2.86
C ASP A 158 -0.18 -1.60 -2.64
N LEU A 159 0.51 -2.69 -2.94
CA LEU A 159 0.07 -4.05 -2.70
C LEU A 159 1.00 -4.67 -1.66
N HIS A 160 0.56 -4.68 -0.41
CA HIS A 160 1.30 -5.25 0.71
C HIS A 160 1.05 -6.75 0.80
N SER A 161 2.13 -7.54 0.84
CA SER A 161 2.04 -9.00 0.81
C SER A 161 1.53 -9.63 2.12
N GLY A 162 1.51 -8.86 3.22
CA GLY A 162 1.10 -9.34 4.54
C GLY A 162 2.01 -10.43 5.13
N THR A 163 3.24 -10.60 4.63
CA THR A 163 4.13 -11.73 4.99
C THR A 163 4.39 -11.84 6.50
N GLN A 164 4.36 -10.73 7.23
CA GLN A 164 4.62 -10.68 8.67
C GLN A 164 3.33 -10.56 9.51
N ASP A 165 2.16 -10.56 8.88
CA ASP A 165 0.86 -10.51 9.54
C ASP A 165 0.07 -11.79 9.23
N PRO A 166 0.10 -12.79 10.13
CA PRO A 166 -0.69 -14.01 9.96
C PRO A 166 -2.20 -13.77 9.78
N SER A 167 -2.73 -12.67 10.32
CA SER A 167 -4.16 -12.34 10.22
C SER A 167 -4.51 -11.57 8.95
N ARG A 168 -3.51 -10.91 8.33
CA ARG A 168 -3.62 -10.04 7.13
C ARG A 168 -4.59 -8.86 7.26
N VAL A 169 -5.09 -8.57 8.46
CA VAL A 169 -6.06 -7.51 8.72
C VAL A 169 -5.55 -6.43 9.67
N ARG A 170 -4.35 -6.58 10.24
CA ARG A 170 -3.84 -5.61 11.23
C ARG A 170 -3.67 -4.22 10.64
N GLU A 171 -3.19 -4.14 9.40
CA GLU A 171 -2.99 -2.87 8.71
C GLU A 171 -4.32 -2.17 8.40
N SER A 172 -5.28 -2.88 7.79
CA SER A 172 -6.61 -2.34 7.52
C SER A 172 -7.30 -1.88 8.79
N LEU A 173 -7.32 -2.72 9.83
CA LEU A 173 -7.95 -2.37 11.10
C LEU A 173 -7.28 -1.16 11.78
N ALA A 174 -5.95 -1.06 11.71
CA ALA A 174 -5.24 0.08 12.27
C ALA A 174 -5.61 1.38 11.56
N PHE A 175 -5.63 1.40 10.22
CA PHE A 175 -6.02 2.59 9.48
C PHE A 175 -7.51 2.93 9.66
N ASP A 176 -8.39 1.93 9.72
CA ASP A 176 -9.81 2.13 10.01
C ASP A 176 -10.00 2.79 11.38
N LEU A 177 -9.27 2.32 12.40
CA LEU A 177 -9.29 2.92 13.73
C LEU A 177 -8.76 4.36 13.73
N CYS A 178 -7.69 4.65 12.97
CA CYS A 178 -7.20 6.01 12.81
C CYS A 178 -8.27 6.93 12.21
N ARG A 179 -8.91 6.51 11.11
CA ARG A 179 -9.98 7.32 10.47
C ARG A 179 -11.18 7.47 11.39
N ALA A 180 -11.58 6.42 12.10
CA ALA A 180 -12.65 6.49 13.11
C ALA A 180 -12.31 7.45 14.26
N ALA A 181 -11.02 7.64 14.57
CA ALA A 181 -10.55 8.62 15.55
C ALA A 181 -10.35 10.04 14.97
N GLY A 182 -10.71 10.28 13.70
CA GLY A 182 -10.53 11.57 13.02
C GLY A 182 -9.10 11.85 12.56
N VAL A 183 -8.25 10.84 12.49
CA VAL A 183 -6.89 10.94 11.94
C VAL A 183 -6.92 10.53 10.47
N GLU A 184 -6.49 11.44 9.59
CA GLU A 184 -6.34 11.15 8.18
C GLU A 184 -5.34 10.01 7.95
N ALA A 185 -5.82 8.90 7.40
CA ALA A 185 -5.05 7.70 7.18
C ALA A 185 -5.41 7.07 5.82
N PRO A 186 -4.49 6.30 5.21
CA PRO A 186 -4.76 5.59 3.97
C PRO A 186 -6.02 4.71 4.05
N ARG A 187 -6.82 4.69 2.99
CA ARG A 187 -7.83 3.64 2.81
C ARG A 187 -7.15 2.32 2.46
N THR A 188 -7.81 1.22 2.79
CA THR A 188 -7.36 -0.11 2.42
C THR A 188 -8.47 -0.95 1.83
N GLY A 189 -8.08 -1.92 1.01
CA GLY A 189 -8.96 -2.97 0.50
C GLY A 189 -8.21 -4.29 0.45
N LEU A 190 -8.91 -5.33 0.02
CA LEU A 190 -8.30 -6.64 -0.27
C LEU A 190 -8.18 -6.82 -1.78
N ALA A 191 -7.08 -7.42 -2.23
CA ALA A 191 -6.89 -7.73 -3.65
C ALA A 191 -6.34 -9.14 -3.85
N GLU A 192 -6.99 -9.95 -4.67
CA GLU A 192 -6.41 -11.18 -5.20
C GLU A 192 -5.63 -10.86 -6.47
N VAL A 193 -4.32 -11.13 -6.46
CA VAL A 193 -3.43 -10.74 -7.54
C VAL A 193 -2.97 -11.97 -8.31
N THR A 194 -3.06 -11.91 -9.64
CA THR A 194 -2.51 -12.90 -10.56
C THR A 194 -1.45 -12.27 -11.47
N LEU A 195 -0.52 -13.07 -11.96
CA LEU A 195 0.60 -12.64 -12.80
C LEU A 195 0.72 -13.50 -14.06
N SER A 196 0.71 -12.84 -15.21
CA SER A 196 1.11 -13.41 -16.49
C SER A 196 2.46 -12.85 -16.94
N VAL A 197 3.33 -13.74 -17.40
CA VAL A 197 4.59 -13.43 -18.07
C VAL A 197 4.66 -14.33 -19.30
N PRO A 198 4.40 -13.82 -20.51
CA PRO A 198 4.30 -14.65 -21.72
C PRO A 198 5.46 -15.64 -21.87
N GLY A 199 5.13 -16.93 -22.01
CA GLY A 199 6.12 -18.01 -22.12
C GLY A 199 6.83 -18.41 -20.82
N LYS A 200 6.40 -17.89 -19.65
CA LYS A 200 6.93 -18.25 -18.33
C LYS A 200 5.84 -18.56 -17.30
N LEU A 201 4.87 -17.65 -17.16
CA LEU A 201 3.76 -17.74 -16.20
C LEU A 201 2.47 -17.37 -16.93
N ASP A 202 1.40 -18.09 -16.65
CA ASP A 202 0.09 -17.84 -17.24
C ASP A 202 -0.94 -17.79 -16.10
N HIS A 203 -1.47 -16.59 -15.83
CA HIS A 203 -2.42 -16.33 -14.76
C HIS A 203 -2.01 -16.91 -13.39
N GLU A 204 -0.71 -16.90 -13.07
CA GLU A 204 -0.18 -17.48 -11.83
C GLU A 204 -0.70 -16.70 -10.61
N PRO A 205 -1.35 -17.35 -9.64
CA PRO A 205 -1.84 -16.67 -8.44
C PRO A 205 -0.69 -16.25 -7.53
N LEU A 206 -0.53 -14.94 -7.33
CA LEU A 206 0.33 -14.39 -6.29
C LEU A 206 -0.36 -14.47 -4.91
N GLY A 207 -1.69 -14.47 -4.90
CA GLY A 207 -2.54 -14.60 -3.72
C GLY A 207 -3.12 -13.27 -3.22
N LEU A 208 -3.63 -13.27 -1.99
CA LEU A 208 -4.33 -12.12 -1.39
C LEU A 208 -3.37 -11.07 -0.81
N TYR A 209 -3.50 -9.83 -1.26
CA TYR A 209 -2.76 -8.65 -0.80
C TYR A 209 -3.68 -7.69 -0.04
N THR A 210 -3.08 -6.90 0.85
CA THR A 210 -3.71 -5.67 1.32
C THR A 210 -3.39 -4.58 0.29
N LEU A 211 -4.44 -4.07 -0.34
CA LEU A 211 -4.36 -2.91 -1.23
C LEU A 211 -4.40 -1.66 -0.36
N VAL A 212 -3.39 -0.80 -0.46
CA VAL A 212 -3.25 0.40 0.37
C VAL A 212 -3.19 1.64 -0.51
N GLU A 213 -3.94 2.66 -0.12
CA GLU A 213 -3.88 3.99 -0.73
C GLU A 213 -2.49 4.62 -0.54
N VAL A 214 -1.89 5.12 -1.62
CA VAL A 214 -0.60 5.80 -1.51
C VAL A 214 -0.83 7.22 -0.98
N VAL A 215 -0.08 7.59 0.05
CA VAL A 215 -0.04 8.97 0.56
C VAL A 215 0.77 9.82 -0.42
N ASP A 216 0.10 10.42 -1.39
CA ASP A 216 0.69 11.31 -2.39
C ASP A 216 -0.11 12.62 -2.53
N GLY A 217 0.13 13.37 -3.60
CA GLY A 217 -0.62 14.61 -3.87
C GLY A 217 -2.12 14.38 -4.13
N VAL A 218 -2.53 13.20 -4.60
CA VAL A 218 -3.96 12.85 -4.71
C VAL A 218 -4.55 12.74 -3.32
N PHE A 219 -3.92 11.96 -2.44
CA PHE A 219 -4.35 11.84 -1.04
C PHE A 219 -4.39 13.20 -0.34
N ALA A 220 -3.34 14.01 -0.51
CA ALA A 220 -3.25 15.30 0.16
C ALA A 220 -4.33 16.29 -0.29
N ARG A 221 -4.61 16.37 -1.60
CA ARG A 221 -5.72 17.19 -2.12
C ARG A 221 -7.07 16.71 -1.62
N ASP A 222 -7.27 15.39 -1.55
CA ASP A 222 -8.53 14.79 -1.12
C ASP A 222 -8.81 15.03 0.38
N ARG A 223 -7.80 14.88 1.25
CA ARG A 223 -7.96 15.02 2.72
C ARG A 223 -7.71 16.41 3.28
N PHE A 224 -6.80 17.17 2.68
CA PHE A 224 -6.39 18.49 3.21
C PHE A 224 -6.77 19.64 2.29
N GLY A 225 -7.40 19.38 1.14
CA GLY A 225 -7.79 20.39 0.15
C GLY A 225 -6.63 20.99 -0.64
N THR A 226 -5.39 20.55 -0.40
CA THR A 226 -4.19 21.02 -1.09
C THR A 226 -3.06 19.97 -1.06
N ASP A 227 -2.20 19.98 -2.07
CA ASP A 227 -0.93 19.24 -2.12
C ASP A 227 0.29 20.14 -1.96
N SER A 228 0.11 21.43 -1.68
CA SER A 228 1.18 22.43 -1.61
C SER A 228 2.08 22.35 -0.37
N GLY A 229 2.08 21.21 0.34
CA GLY A 229 2.81 20.96 1.58
C GLY A 229 3.93 19.92 1.42
N LEU A 230 4.61 19.62 2.52
CA LEU A 230 5.60 18.54 2.56
C LEU A 230 4.94 17.23 2.98
N LEU A 231 4.99 16.22 2.11
CA LEU A 231 4.77 14.82 2.47
C LEU A 231 6.14 14.17 2.67
N ALA A 232 6.42 13.74 3.90
CA ALA A 232 7.65 13.04 4.25
C ALA A 232 7.38 11.54 4.44
N HIS A 233 8.17 10.72 3.76
CA HIS A 233 8.12 9.25 3.81
C HIS A 233 9.34 8.67 4.53
#